data_AF-A0A6A4FZ10-F1
#
_entry.id   AF-A0A6A4FZ10-F1
#
_cell.length_a   1.000
_cell.length_b   1.000
_cell.length_c   1.000
_cell.angle_alpha   90.00
_cell.angle_beta   90.00
_cell.angle_gamma   90.00
#
_symmetry.space_group_name_H-M   'P 1'
#
loop_
_entity.id
_entity.type
_entity.pdbx_description
1 polymer ?
#
loop_
_entity_poly.entity_id
_entity_poly.type
_entity_poly.pdbx_seq_one_letter_code
_entity_poly.pdbx_strand_id
1 'polypeptide(L)'
;MSHSLPLDRSPRWKRAPRPRRREWPNFFVGFRVTSPELVAKVETLQTAIRDACPEVAPCLIDPSTLHVTLCVLRLPDDAAIEQACQVLHSEAARVAAEEFARDSPPRFDFSEWDFFGRNDILHAKLDVKSADGRRLSAVAERLHSEYCLFGFTTEKFRRSFTPHMTVWKTSRDRELIKNLNAGRETTEPSAQDEVFRVVMSFAATDGLGSESPRSIELLNMKETGEDGYYKQVASAFWCDV
;
A
#
# COMPACT_ATOMS: atom_id res chain seq x y z
N MET A 1 29.95 -5.34 -71.66
CA MET A 1 28.60 -5.64 -71.12
C MET A 1 28.76 -6.19 -69.72
N SER A 2 28.75 -5.30 -68.72
CA SER A 2 28.91 -5.64 -67.31
C SER A 2 27.54 -5.71 -66.66
N HIS A 3 27.11 -6.92 -66.29
CA HIS A 3 25.88 -7.13 -65.53
C HIS A 3 26.14 -6.84 -64.05
N SER A 4 25.54 -5.77 -63.53
CA SER A 4 25.49 -5.45 -62.10
C SER A 4 24.29 -6.16 -61.47
N LEU A 5 24.53 -7.04 -60.50
CA LEU A 5 23.48 -7.61 -59.65
C LEU A 5 22.95 -6.55 -58.66
N PRO A 6 21.65 -6.53 -58.32
CA PRO A 6 21.12 -5.58 -57.34
C PRO A 6 21.53 -5.99 -55.91
N LEU A 7 21.94 -4.98 -55.13
CA LEU A 7 22.22 -5.11 -53.70
C LEU A 7 20.99 -5.60 -52.93
N ASP A 8 21.24 -6.63 -52.14
CA ASP A 8 20.37 -7.30 -51.18
C ASP A 8 19.60 -6.30 -50.28
N ARG A 9 18.27 -6.40 -50.27
CA ARG A 9 17.39 -5.64 -49.38
C ARG A 9 17.29 -6.39 -48.05
N SER A 10 18.07 -5.94 -47.07
CA SER A 10 18.00 -6.44 -45.70
C SER A 10 16.57 -6.38 -45.13
N PRO A 11 16.12 -7.36 -44.33
CA PRO A 11 14.75 -7.37 -43.81
C PRO A 11 14.50 -6.21 -42.84
N ARG A 12 13.40 -5.48 -43.05
CA ARG A 12 12.86 -4.54 -42.05
C ARG A 12 12.43 -5.32 -40.81
N TRP A 13 13.29 -5.37 -39.81
CA TRP A 13 12.96 -5.86 -38.47
C TRP A 13 11.72 -5.12 -37.96
N LYS A 14 10.63 -5.86 -37.73
CA LYS A 14 9.42 -5.31 -37.09
C LYS A 14 9.84 -4.78 -35.73
N ARG A 15 9.71 -3.47 -35.50
CA ARG A 15 9.96 -2.83 -34.19
C ARG A 15 9.15 -3.61 -33.16
N ALA A 16 9.82 -4.12 -32.13
CA ALA A 16 9.15 -4.74 -31.00
C ALA A 16 8.04 -3.78 -30.48
N PRO A 17 6.87 -4.30 -30.09
CA PRO A 17 5.82 -3.48 -29.51
C PRO A 17 6.40 -2.64 -28.38
N ARG A 18 6.09 -1.34 -28.36
CA ARG A 18 6.48 -0.49 -27.24
C ARG A 18 5.90 -1.12 -25.96
N PRO A 19 6.69 -1.28 -24.89
CA PRO A 19 6.16 -1.81 -23.64
C PRO A 19 4.92 -1.00 -23.24
N ARG A 20 3.83 -1.68 -22.86
CA ARG A 20 2.61 -1.03 -22.38
C ARG A 20 3.02 -0.02 -21.31
N ARG A 21 2.51 1.22 -21.40
CA ARG A 21 2.72 2.22 -20.34
C ARG A 21 2.33 1.56 -19.02
N ARG A 22 3.22 1.62 -18.03
CA ARG A 22 2.97 1.04 -16.71
C ARG A 22 1.64 1.61 -16.18
N GLU A 23 0.63 0.76 -16.08
CA GLU A 23 -0.68 1.16 -15.59
C GLU A 23 -0.57 1.33 -14.07
N TRP A 24 -0.71 2.58 -13.62
CA TRP A 24 -0.60 2.92 -12.21
C TRP A 24 -1.91 2.59 -11.49
N PRO A 25 -1.87 1.98 -10.30
CA PRO A 25 -3.08 1.71 -9.54
C PRO A 25 -3.85 3.01 -9.27
N ASN A 26 -5.18 2.91 -9.23
CA ASN A 26 -6.10 4.00 -8.92
C ASN A 26 -7.14 3.61 -7.85
N PHE A 27 -7.21 2.34 -7.48
CA PHE A 27 -8.01 1.84 -6.37
C PHE A 27 -7.19 0.90 -5.51
N PHE A 28 -7.62 0.70 -4.27
CA PHE A 28 -7.10 -0.36 -3.43
C PHE A 28 -8.20 -0.97 -2.58
N VAL A 29 -8.01 -2.22 -2.19
CA VAL A 29 -8.77 -2.85 -1.12
C VAL A 29 -7.98 -2.71 0.17
N GLY A 30 -8.65 -2.35 1.26
CA GLY A 30 -8.03 -2.16 2.56
C GLY A 30 -9.04 -2.00 3.68
N PHE A 31 -8.53 -1.58 4.84
CA PHE A 31 -9.36 -1.14 5.95
C PHE A 31 -8.71 0.07 6.63
N ARG A 32 -9.55 0.97 7.13
CA ARG A 32 -9.11 2.14 7.89
C ARG A 32 -8.60 1.71 9.26
N VAL A 33 -7.59 2.43 9.76
CA VAL A 33 -7.14 2.31 11.15
C VAL A 33 -7.73 3.46 11.95
N THR A 34 -8.46 3.13 13.02
CA THR A 34 -9.23 4.09 13.82
C THR A 34 -8.94 3.99 15.32
N SER A 35 -8.19 2.98 15.75
CA SER A 35 -7.77 2.77 17.13
C SER A 35 -7.07 4.02 17.69
N PRO A 36 -7.64 4.67 18.73
CA PRO A 36 -7.05 5.88 19.30
C PRO A 36 -5.62 5.67 19.82
N GLU A 37 -5.32 4.47 20.33
CA GLU A 37 -3.97 4.13 20.81
C GLU A 37 -2.95 4.11 19.65
N LEU A 38 -3.29 3.44 18.54
CA LEU A 38 -2.42 3.39 17.37
C LEU A 38 -2.24 4.77 16.76
N VAL A 39 -3.33 5.53 16.61
CA VAL A 39 -3.30 6.89 16.07
C VAL A 39 -2.39 7.77 16.93
N ALA A 40 -2.53 7.77 18.26
CA ALA A 40 -1.70 8.58 19.15
C ALA A 40 -0.21 8.21 19.09
N LYS A 41 0.12 6.92 18.94
CA LYS A 41 1.50 6.47 18.72
C LYS A 41 2.07 6.96 17.39
N VAL A 42 1.28 6.91 16.31
CA VAL A 42 1.67 7.49 15.02
C VAL A 42 1.89 8.99 15.15
N GLU A 43 0.98 9.72 15.79
CA GLU A 43 1.10 11.17 15.98
C GLU A 43 2.34 11.55 16.79
N THR A 44 2.63 10.80 17.84
CA THR A 44 3.83 11.03 18.68
C THR A 44 5.10 10.81 17.87
N LEU A 45 5.17 9.72 17.09
CA LEU A 45 6.30 9.47 16.20
C LEU A 45 6.45 10.56 15.14
N GLN A 46 5.35 10.97 14.51
CA GLN A 46 5.36 12.01 13.49
C GLN A 46 5.76 13.37 14.05
N THR A 47 5.42 13.68 15.30
CA THR A 47 5.91 14.87 15.99
C THR A 47 7.42 14.81 16.18
N ALA A 48 7.96 13.69 16.65
CA ALA A 48 9.42 13.53 16.77
C ALA A 48 10.14 13.68 15.42
N ILE A 49 9.56 13.15 14.33
CA ILE A 49 10.09 13.32 12.98
C ILE A 49 10.01 14.79 12.53
N ARG A 50 8.90 15.49 12.79
CA ARG A 50 8.75 16.92 12.45
C ARG A 50 9.77 17.79 13.19
N ASP A 51 10.00 17.51 14.46
CA ASP A 51 10.93 18.28 15.30
C ASP A 51 12.39 18.08 14.86
N ALA A 52 12.76 16.84 14.53
CA ALA A 52 14.13 16.49 14.12
C ALA A 52 14.41 16.77 12.63
N CYS A 53 13.40 16.62 11.77
CA CYS A 53 13.53 16.67 10.31
C CYS A 53 12.35 17.42 9.66
N PRO A 54 12.16 18.73 9.95
CA PRO A 54 10.98 19.48 9.51
C PRO A 54 10.80 19.52 7.97
N GLU A 55 11.92 19.53 7.24
CA GLU A 55 11.95 19.53 5.77
C GLU A 55 11.23 18.31 5.15
N VAL A 56 11.15 17.17 5.84
CA VAL A 56 10.49 15.95 5.31
C VAL A 56 9.02 15.82 5.71
N ALA A 57 8.48 16.76 6.49
CA ALA A 57 7.10 16.71 6.98
C ALA A 57 6.04 16.51 5.86
N PRO A 58 6.18 17.06 4.63
CA PRO A 58 5.24 16.80 3.54
C PRO A 58 5.10 15.32 3.12
N CYS A 59 6.06 14.48 3.51
CA CYS A 59 6.06 13.05 3.22
C CYS A 59 5.33 12.20 4.30
N LEU A 60 4.92 12.80 5.42
CA LEU A 60 4.12 12.12 6.46
C LEU A 60 2.71 11.79 5.92
N ILE A 61 2.17 10.65 6.34
CA ILE A 61 0.77 10.29 6.07
C ILE A 61 -0.10 10.98 7.11
N ASP A 62 -1.15 11.67 6.68
CA ASP A 62 -2.12 12.26 7.60
C ASP A 62 -2.76 11.15 8.45
N PRO A 63 -2.72 11.25 9.80
CA PRO A 63 -3.31 10.26 10.71
C PRO A 63 -4.78 9.91 10.40
N SER A 64 -5.56 10.87 9.89
CA SER A 64 -6.97 10.65 9.50
C SER A 64 -7.12 9.68 8.31
N THR A 65 -6.04 9.45 7.56
CA THR A 65 -6.00 8.61 6.35
C THR A 65 -5.26 7.28 6.55
N LEU A 66 -4.92 6.94 7.79
CA LEU A 66 -4.23 5.68 8.11
C LEU A 66 -5.09 4.48 7.73
N HIS A 67 -4.45 3.52 7.06
CA HIS A 67 -5.09 2.31 6.57
C HIS A 67 -4.07 1.20 6.37
N VAL A 68 -4.57 -0.03 6.33
CA VAL A 68 -3.83 -1.19 5.81
C VAL A 68 -4.32 -1.47 4.40
N THR A 69 -3.39 -1.44 3.44
CA THR A 69 -3.68 -1.87 2.07
C THR A 69 -3.57 -3.39 2.00
N LEU A 70 -4.51 -4.05 1.33
CA LEU A 70 -4.53 -5.50 1.10
C LEU A 70 -4.28 -5.86 -0.38
N CYS A 71 -4.77 -5.03 -1.31
CA CYS A 71 -4.52 -5.22 -2.74
C CYS A 71 -4.63 -3.90 -3.49
N VAL A 72 -3.75 -3.65 -4.48
CA VAL A 72 -3.83 -2.46 -5.34
C VAL A 72 -4.32 -2.79 -6.75
N LEU A 73 -5.27 -1.99 -7.22
CA LEU A 73 -6.04 -2.24 -8.43
C LEU A 73 -5.94 -1.11 -9.44
N ARG A 74 -6.05 -1.47 -10.72
CA ARG A 74 -6.32 -0.59 -11.84
C ARG A 74 -7.70 -0.88 -12.39
N LEU A 75 -8.65 0.03 -12.16
CA LEU A 75 -10.01 -0.06 -12.68
C LEU A 75 -10.22 1.07 -13.72
N PRO A 76 -10.34 0.76 -15.01
CA PRO A 76 -10.36 1.77 -16.08
C PRO A 76 -11.68 2.53 -16.24
N ASP A 77 -12.81 1.93 -15.84
CA ASP A 77 -14.16 2.44 -16.08
C ASP A 77 -15.16 1.92 -15.01
N ASP A 78 -16.40 2.41 -15.08
CA ASP A 78 -17.47 2.09 -14.13
C ASP A 78 -17.84 0.60 -14.14
N ALA A 79 -17.76 -0.07 -15.28
CA ALA A 79 -18.03 -1.51 -15.39
C ALA A 79 -16.96 -2.33 -14.64
N ALA A 80 -15.69 -1.94 -14.75
CA ALA A 80 -14.61 -2.55 -13.97
C ALA A 80 -14.76 -2.28 -12.46
N ILE A 81 -15.26 -1.10 -12.09
CA ILE A 81 -15.58 -0.76 -10.69
C ILE A 81 -16.69 -1.68 -10.18
N GLU A 82 -17.80 -1.82 -10.89
CA GLU A 82 -18.91 -2.69 -10.52
C GLU A 82 -18.45 -4.16 -10.36
N GLN A 83 -17.67 -4.66 -11.32
CA GLN A 83 -17.10 -6.01 -11.23
C GLN A 83 -16.18 -6.17 -10.01
N ALA A 84 -15.39 -5.13 -9.69
CA ALA A 84 -14.52 -5.18 -8.53
C ALA A 84 -15.28 -5.16 -7.20
N CYS A 85 -16.41 -4.46 -7.14
CA CYS A 85 -17.33 -4.49 -6.01
C CYS A 85 -17.93 -5.88 -5.81
N GLN A 86 -18.37 -6.55 -6.88
CA GLN A 86 -18.90 -7.91 -6.81
C GLN A 86 -17.87 -8.91 -6.25
N VAL A 87 -16.61 -8.82 -6.70
CA VAL A 87 -15.51 -9.64 -6.15
C VAL A 87 -15.30 -9.35 -4.67
N LEU A 88 -15.28 -8.08 -4.26
CA LEU A 88 -15.15 -7.70 -2.85
C LEU A 88 -16.27 -8.33 -1.99
N HIS A 89 -17.53 -8.19 -2.42
CA HIS A 89 -18.68 -8.72 -1.68
C HIS A 89 -18.68 -10.24 -1.61
N SER A 90 -18.33 -10.92 -2.69
CA SER A 90 -18.21 -12.39 -2.72
C SER A 90 -17.12 -12.88 -1.77
N GLU A 91 -15.94 -12.27 -1.82
CA GLU A 91 -14.84 -12.66 -0.92
C GLU A 91 -15.13 -12.29 0.53
N ALA A 92 -15.76 -11.14 0.79
CA ALA A 92 -16.14 -10.76 2.15
C ALA A 92 -17.17 -11.73 2.76
N ALA A 93 -18.16 -12.19 1.98
CA ALA A 93 -19.11 -13.20 2.44
C ALA A 93 -18.43 -14.52 2.80
N ARG A 94 -17.45 -14.95 1.98
CA ARG A 94 -16.61 -16.12 2.29
C ARG A 94 -15.80 -15.91 3.57
N VAL A 95 -15.15 -14.76 3.70
CA VAL A 95 -14.33 -14.40 4.86
C VAL A 95 -15.15 -14.42 6.16
N ALA A 96 -16.35 -13.84 6.13
CA ALA A 96 -17.27 -13.85 7.27
C ALA A 96 -17.75 -15.26 7.65
N ALA A 97 -17.86 -16.17 6.67
CA ALA A 97 -18.30 -17.54 6.90
C ALA A 97 -17.17 -18.48 7.37
N GLU A 98 -15.93 -18.27 6.90
CA GLU A 98 -14.85 -19.26 6.98
C GLU A 98 -13.63 -18.81 7.80
N GLU A 99 -13.31 -17.51 7.82
CA GLU A 99 -12.01 -17.04 8.32
C GLU A 99 -12.09 -16.48 9.73
N PHE A 100 -13.07 -15.63 10.01
CA PHE A 100 -13.18 -14.92 11.29
C PHE A 100 -14.39 -15.40 12.10
N ALA A 101 -14.33 -15.21 13.42
CA ALA A 101 -15.40 -15.61 14.32
C ALA A 101 -16.67 -14.79 14.05
N ARG A 102 -17.84 -15.43 14.15
CA ARG A 102 -19.12 -14.72 14.18
C ARG A 102 -19.15 -13.76 15.36
N ASP A 103 -19.83 -12.63 15.19
CA ASP A 103 -20.15 -11.65 16.24
C ASP A 103 -18.96 -10.86 16.85
N SER A 104 -17.72 -11.08 16.37
CA SER A 104 -16.56 -10.28 16.77
C SER A 104 -15.70 -9.91 15.56
N PRO A 105 -15.43 -8.60 15.33
CA PRO A 105 -14.44 -8.20 14.34
C PRO A 105 -13.07 -8.83 14.61
N PRO A 106 -12.27 -9.11 13.57
CA PRO A 106 -10.91 -9.57 13.75
C PRO A 106 -10.08 -8.54 14.51
N ARG A 107 -9.03 -8.99 15.19
CA ARG A 107 -8.08 -8.10 15.87
C ARG A 107 -6.70 -8.26 15.27
N PHE A 108 -6.13 -7.15 14.82
CA PHE A 108 -4.84 -7.10 14.18
C PHE A 108 -3.84 -6.32 15.04
N ASP A 109 -2.81 -7.00 15.51
CA ASP A 109 -1.74 -6.41 16.30
C ASP A 109 -0.64 -5.85 15.41
N PHE A 110 -0.12 -4.69 15.77
CA PHE A 110 1.05 -4.07 15.15
C PHE A 110 2.25 -4.18 16.08
N SER A 111 3.34 -4.73 15.56
CA SER A 111 4.50 -5.14 16.37
C SER A 111 5.57 -4.07 16.46
N GLU A 112 6.05 -3.58 15.32
CA GLU A 112 7.20 -2.69 15.24
C GLU A 112 7.12 -1.76 14.03
N TRP A 113 7.94 -0.69 14.06
CA TRP A 113 8.20 0.16 12.92
C TRP A 113 9.24 -0.48 12.00
N ASP A 114 9.04 -0.39 10.69
CA ASP A 114 10.03 -0.84 9.71
C ASP A 114 9.98 0.00 8.44
N PHE A 115 10.92 -0.26 7.56
CA PHE A 115 11.11 0.45 6.31
C PHE A 115 11.10 -0.47 5.09
N PHE A 116 10.55 0.02 3.98
CA PHE A 116 10.76 -0.57 2.66
C PHE A 116 11.70 0.27 1.79
N GLY A 117 12.30 -0.38 0.80
CA GLY A 117 13.19 0.28 -0.16
C GLY A 117 14.47 0.75 0.51
N ARG A 118 14.95 1.95 0.16
CA ARG A 118 16.11 2.58 0.80
C ARG A 118 15.62 3.59 1.83
N ASN A 119 14.88 3.08 2.82
CA ASN A 119 14.15 3.91 3.79
C ASN A 119 13.15 4.86 3.11
N ASP A 120 12.49 4.42 2.03
CA ASP A 120 11.58 5.27 1.24
C ASP A 120 10.14 5.26 1.77
N ILE A 121 9.79 4.24 2.56
CA ILE A 121 8.46 4.04 3.14
C ILE A 121 8.66 3.56 4.57
N LEU A 122 8.14 4.31 5.54
CA LEU A 122 8.06 3.93 6.94
C LEU A 122 6.65 3.40 7.22
N HIS A 123 6.59 2.23 7.87
CA HIS A 123 5.33 1.57 8.16
C HIS A 123 5.34 0.87 9.51
N ALA A 124 4.15 0.69 10.09
CA ALA A 124 3.93 -0.27 11.17
C ALA A 124 3.68 -1.65 10.57
N LYS A 125 4.39 -2.67 11.07
CA LYS A 125 4.19 -4.07 10.68
C LYS A 125 3.04 -4.68 11.44
N LEU A 126 2.14 -5.34 10.71
CA LEU A 126 1.13 -6.21 11.29
C LEU A 126 1.78 -7.55 11.71
N ASP A 127 1.42 -8.07 12.88
CA ASP A 127 1.91 -9.36 13.37
C ASP A 127 1.22 -10.53 12.65
N VAL A 128 1.89 -11.00 11.59
CA VAL A 128 1.47 -12.15 10.79
C VAL A 128 1.77 -13.50 11.48
N LYS A 129 2.32 -13.52 12.70
CA LYS A 129 2.46 -14.75 13.50
C LYS A 129 1.21 -15.05 14.33
N SER A 130 0.35 -14.06 14.55
CA SER A 130 -0.99 -14.27 15.11
C SER A 130 -1.88 -15.08 14.15
N ALA A 131 -2.94 -15.72 14.66
CA ALA A 131 -3.89 -16.46 13.82
C ALA A 131 -4.61 -15.52 12.85
N ASP A 132 -5.12 -14.39 13.34
CA ASP A 132 -5.83 -13.40 12.52
C ASP A 132 -4.90 -12.72 11.51
N GLY A 133 -3.64 -12.43 11.88
CA GLY A 133 -2.67 -11.89 10.94
C GLY A 133 -2.33 -12.84 9.78
N ARG A 134 -2.23 -14.16 10.05
CA ARG A 134 -2.09 -15.16 8.97
C ARG A 134 -3.31 -15.20 8.07
N ARG A 135 -4.51 -15.20 8.64
CA ARG A 135 -5.78 -15.18 7.89
C ARG A 135 -5.87 -13.94 7.00
N LEU A 136 -5.57 -12.76 7.53
CA LEU A 136 -5.56 -11.52 6.75
C LEU A 136 -4.60 -11.58 5.57
N SER A 137 -3.41 -12.16 5.76
CA SER A 137 -2.44 -12.35 4.68
C SER A 137 -2.99 -13.28 3.59
N ALA A 138 -3.64 -14.38 3.98
CA ALA A 138 -4.30 -15.30 3.04
C ALA A 138 -5.49 -14.64 2.31
N VAL A 139 -6.28 -13.81 3.00
CA VAL A 139 -7.38 -13.04 2.41
C VAL A 139 -6.84 -12.06 1.36
N ALA A 140 -5.76 -11.34 1.65
CA ALA A 140 -5.12 -10.44 0.68
C ALA A 140 -4.60 -11.19 -0.57
N GLU A 141 -3.97 -12.36 -0.37
CA GLU A 141 -3.51 -13.23 -1.46
C GLU A 141 -4.67 -13.76 -2.33
N ARG A 142 -5.79 -14.11 -1.70
CA ARG A 142 -7.00 -14.55 -2.41
C ARG A 142 -7.65 -13.41 -3.19
N LEU A 143 -7.88 -12.24 -2.56
CA LEU A 143 -8.40 -11.05 -3.23
C LEU A 143 -7.57 -10.69 -4.46
N HIS A 144 -6.24 -10.66 -4.31
CA HIS A 144 -5.35 -10.42 -5.44
C HIS A 144 -5.54 -11.45 -6.55
N SER A 145 -5.64 -12.73 -6.21
CA SER A 145 -5.84 -13.81 -7.18
C SER A 145 -7.17 -13.64 -7.94
N GLU A 146 -8.27 -13.36 -7.23
CA GLU A 146 -9.59 -13.13 -7.84
C GLU A 146 -9.56 -11.89 -8.77
N TYR A 147 -9.00 -10.77 -8.31
CA TYR A 147 -8.85 -9.57 -9.14
C TYR A 147 -7.89 -9.78 -10.33
N CYS A 148 -6.91 -10.66 -10.21
CA CYS A 148 -5.99 -11.02 -11.28
C CYS A 148 -6.72 -11.72 -12.44
N LEU A 149 -7.77 -12.51 -12.16
CA LEU A 149 -8.59 -13.16 -13.19
C LEU A 149 -9.25 -12.14 -14.14
N PHE A 150 -9.58 -10.96 -13.61
CA PHE A 150 -10.13 -9.84 -14.38
C PHE A 150 -9.07 -8.88 -14.93
N GLY A 151 -7.79 -9.13 -14.66
CA GLY A 151 -6.69 -8.26 -15.08
C GLY A 151 -6.63 -6.92 -14.33
N PHE A 152 -7.22 -6.82 -13.14
CA PHE A 152 -7.27 -5.58 -12.37
C PHE A 152 -6.04 -5.34 -11.50
N THR A 153 -5.24 -6.37 -11.20
CA THR A 153 -4.08 -6.19 -10.32
C THR A 153 -2.88 -5.60 -11.06
N THR A 154 -2.21 -4.64 -10.41
CA THR A 154 -0.98 -4.02 -10.95
C THR A 154 0.31 -4.60 -10.35
N GLU A 155 0.16 -5.36 -9.26
CA GLU A 155 1.24 -6.00 -8.54
C GLU A 155 1.30 -7.50 -8.83
N LYS A 156 2.49 -8.08 -8.68
CA LYS A 156 2.67 -9.54 -8.65
C LYS A 156 3.26 -9.88 -7.31
N PHE A 157 2.58 -10.69 -6.51
CA PHE A 157 3.17 -11.22 -5.28
C PHE A 157 4.35 -12.12 -5.63
N ARG A 158 5.56 -11.63 -5.34
CA ARG A 158 6.82 -12.38 -5.51
C ARG A 158 7.23 -13.12 -4.22
N ARG A 159 6.54 -12.81 -3.13
CA ARG A 159 6.71 -13.32 -1.77
C ARG A 159 5.33 -13.31 -1.11
N SER A 160 5.19 -14.00 0.01
CA SER A 160 3.99 -13.92 0.83
C SER A 160 3.67 -12.47 1.17
N PHE A 161 2.37 -12.15 1.12
CA PHE A 161 1.91 -10.81 1.42
C PHE A 161 2.16 -10.45 2.90
N THR A 162 2.60 -9.23 3.17
CA THR A 162 2.77 -8.73 4.54
C THR A 162 1.98 -7.42 4.68
N PRO A 163 0.80 -7.47 5.31
CA PRO A 163 -0.01 -6.29 5.57
C PRO A 163 0.77 -5.29 6.44
N HIS A 164 0.60 -4.00 6.15
CA HIS A 164 1.27 -2.94 6.87
C HIS A 164 0.46 -1.64 6.81
N MET A 165 0.68 -0.77 7.80
CA MET A 165 0.14 0.59 7.82
C MET A 165 1.26 1.59 7.54
N THR A 166 1.20 2.26 6.38
CA THR A 166 2.21 3.27 6.01
C THR A 166 1.96 4.56 6.78
N VAL A 167 3.02 5.14 7.35
CA VAL A 167 2.95 6.39 8.14
C VAL A 167 3.81 7.52 7.58
N TRP A 168 4.75 7.20 6.68
CA TRP A 168 5.51 8.17 5.89
C TRP A 168 6.00 7.53 4.58
N LYS A 169 6.05 8.29 3.47
CA LYS A 169 6.56 7.80 2.18
C LYS A 169 7.13 8.93 1.31
N THR A 170 8.36 8.75 0.80
CA THR A 170 9.04 9.73 -0.08
C THR A 170 8.28 9.99 -1.38
N SER A 171 7.48 9.02 -1.83
CA SER A 171 6.69 9.15 -3.05
C SER A 171 5.61 10.24 -3.00
N ARG A 172 5.26 10.77 -1.83
CA ARG A 172 4.37 11.94 -1.72
C ARG A 172 4.99 13.20 -2.29
N ASP A 173 6.29 13.38 -2.12
CA ASP A 173 7.04 14.50 -2.69
C ASP A 173 8.45 14.07 -3.12
N ARG A 174 8.51 13.46 -4.31
CA ARG A 174 9.77 12.94 -4.87
C ARG A 174 10.74 14.06 -5.24
N GLU A 175 10.23 15.23 -5.58
CA GLU A 175 11.06 16.36 -5.99
C GLU A 175 11.73 16.99 -4.78
N LEU A 176 10.99 17.21 -3.69
CA LEU A 176 11.54 17.59 -2.40
C LEU A 176 12.66 16.65 -1.95
N ILE A 177 12.38 15.34 -1.88
CA ILE A 177 13.37 14.35 -1.42
C ILE A 177 14.60 14.32 -2.34
N LYS A 178 14.41 14.48 -3.65
CA LYS A 178 15.53 14.59 -4.59
C LYS A 178 16.36 15.85 -4.31
N ASN A 179 15.72 16.99 -4.08
CA ASN A 179 16.39 18.27 -3.86
C ASN A 179 17.16 18.29 -2.54
N LEU A 180 16.57 17.80 -1.44
CA LEU A 180 17.24 17.65 -0.15
C LEU A 180 18.51 16.80 -0.27
N ASN A 181 18.49 15.78 -1.11
CA ASN A 181 19.61 14.87 -1.31
C ASN A 181 20.58 15.30 -2.43
N ALA A 182 20.29 16.36 -3.20
CA ALA A 182 21.10 16.72 -4.37
C ALA A 182 22.43 17.40 -4.00
N GLY A 183 22.49 18.08 -2.86
CA GLY A 183 23.65 18.84 -2.39
C GLY A 183 24.51 18.13 -1.34
N ARG A 184 24.14 16.92 -0.92
CA ARG A 184 24.84 16.20 0.14
C ARG A 184 26.14 15.56 -0.34
N GLU A 185 27.13 15.50 0.52
CA GLU A 185 28.29 14.64 0.29
C GLU A 185 27.87 13.16 0.36
N THR A 186 28.62 12.28 -0.31
CA THR A 186 28.27 10.85 -0.34
C THR A 186 28.30 10.20 1.05
N THR A 187 29.13 10.72 1.94
CA THR A 187 29.30 10.30 3.34
C THR A 187 28.24 10.88 4.29
N GLU A 188 27.52 11.91 3.87
CA GLU A 188 26.44 12.49 4.65
C GLU A 188 25.18 11.63 4.57
N PRO A 189 24.46 11.46 5.68
CA PRO A 189 23.18 10.76 5.69
C PRO A 189 22.18 11.44 4.75
N SER A 190 21.36 10.62 4.08
CA SER A 190 20.23 11.15 3.31
C SER A 190 19.12 11.64 4.23
N ALA A 191 18.17 12.42 3.69
CA ALA A 191 16.96 12.80 4.42
C ALA A 191 16.22 11.58 4.99
N GLN A 192 16.22 10.46 4.25
CA GLN A 192 15.63 9.20 4.70
C GLN A 192 16.41 8.54 5.84
N ASP A 193 17.74 8.66 5.85
CA ASP A 193 18.58 8.11 6.91
C ASP A 193 18.41 8.87 8.23
N GLU A 194 18.19 10.19 8.17
CA GLU A 194 17.87 10.97 9.37
C GLU A 194 16.50 10.57 9.96
N VAL A 195 15.48 10.40 9.11
CA VAL A 195 14.18 9.84 9.56
C VAL A 195 14.37 8.46 10.18
N PHE A 196 15.16 7.59 9.53
CA PHE A 196 15.47 6.26 10.06
C PHE A 196 16.10 6.33 11.46
N ARG A 197 17.08 7.22 11.68
CA ARG A 197 17.71 7.39 13.00
C ARG A 197 16.71 7.83 14.07
N VAL A 198 15.83 8.78 13.75
CA VAL A 198 14.76 9.22 14.67
C VAL A 198 13.87 8.03 15.04
N VAL A 199 13.39 7.26 14.05
CA VAL A 199 12.52 6.11 14.29
C VAL A 199 13.23 5.02 15.09
N MET A 200 14.50 4.72 14.82
CA MET A 200 15.26 3.72 15.58
C MET A 200 15.52 4.15 17.03
N SER A 201 15.59 5.45 17.31
CA SER A 201 15.63 5.95 18.69
C SER A 201 14.26 5.84 19.39
N PHE A 202 13.19 5.66 18.60
CA PHE A 202 11.82 5.52 19.03
C PHE A 202 11.50 4.04 19.29
N ALA A 203 12.02 3.48 20.39
CA ALA A 203 11.75 2.10 20.76
C ALA A 203 10.29 1.91 21.19
N ALA A 204 9.59 0.96 20.56
CA ALA A 204 8.32 0.45 21.07
C ALA A 204 8.62 -0.71 22.05
N THR A 205 8.66 -0.44 23.34
CA THR A 205 8.91 -1.46 24.37
C THR A 205 7.77 -2.48 24.49
N ASP A 206 6.55 -2.09 24.11
CA ASP A 206 5.32 -2.86 24.36
C ASP A 206 4.44 -3.04 23.10
N GLY A 207 5.05 -3.07 21.91
CA GLY A 207 4.31 -3.13 20.65
C GLY A 207 3.59 -1.84 20.28
N LEU A 208 3.08 -1.75 19.05
CA LEU A 208 2.46 -0.53 18.54
C LEU A 208 0.96 -0.44 18.85
N GLY A 209 0.31 -1.54 19.26
CA GLY A 209 -1.12 -1.56 19.57
C GLY A 209 -1.90 -2.33 18.51
N SER A 210 -3.22 -2.17 18.49
CA SER A 210 -4.09 -3.04 17.70
C SER A 210 -5.25 -2.31 17.05
N GLU A 211 -5.70 -2.83 15.91
CA GLU A 211 -6.91 -2.40 15.22
C GLU A 211 -7.93 -3.55 15.17
N SER A 212 -9.21 -3.23 15.35
CA SER A 212 -10.32 -4.16 15.12
C SER A 212 -11.26 -3.57 14.06
N PRO A 213 -10.89 -3.67 12.77
CA PRO A 213 -11.65 -3.02 11.72
C PRO A 213 -13.02 -3.68 11.56
N ARG A 214 -14.05 -2.89 11.28
CA ARG A 214 -15.41 -3.41 11.05
C ARG A 214 -15.62 -3.91 9.63
N SER A 215 -14.94 -3.29 8.67
CA SER A 215 -15.15 -3.52 7.24
C SER A 215 -13.86 -3.72 6.47
N ILE A 216 -13.99 -4.44 5.35
CA ILE A 216 -13.07 -4.41 4.22
C ILE A 216 -13.68 -3.52 3.13
N GLU A 217 -12.87 -2.66 2.52
CA GLU A 217 -13.34 -1.54 1.72
C GLU A 217 -12.60 -1.48 0.38
N LEU A 218 -13.32 -1.19 -0.70
CA LEU A 218 -12.75 -0.77 -1.98
C LEU A 218 -12.71 0.76 -2.03
N LEU A 219 -11.50 1.31 -2.14
CA LEU A 219 -11.22 2.73 -1.91
C LEU A 219 -10.57 3.36 -3.15
N ASN A 220 -10.99 4.57 -3.50
CA ASN A 220 -10.42 5.35 -4.59
C ASN A 220 -9.16 6.10 -4.11
N MET A 221 -8.04 5.97 -4.82
CA MET A 221 -6.76 6.59 -4.43
C MET A 221 -6.70 8.11 -4.64
N LYS A 222 -7.62 8.69 -5.41
CA LYS A 222 -7.59 10.11 -5.82
C LYS A 222 -8.70 10.95 -5.20
N GLU A 223 -9.84 10.33 -4.94
CA GLU A 223 -11.01 11.00 -4.39
C GLU A 223 -11.07 10.80 -2.88
N THR A 224 -11.53 11.83 -2.20
CA THR A 224 -11.72 11.86 -0.75
C THR A 224 -13.21 11.82 -0.43
N GLY A 225 -13.59 11.10 0.63
CA GLY A 225 -14.94 11.12 1.20
C GLY A 225 -15.20 12.40 2.02
N GLU A 226 -16.40 12.50 2.59
CA GLU A 226 -16.83 13.67 3.37
C GLU A 226 -15.98 13.91 4.62
N ASP A 227 -15.43 12.85 5.21
CA ASP A 227 -14.67 12.86 6.46
C ASP A 227 -13.15 13.01 6.26
N GLY A 228 -12.70 13.28 5.03
CA GLY A 228 -11.28 13.40 4.72
C GLY A 228 -10.58 12.06 4.44
N TYR A 229 -11.25 10.91 4.58
CA TYR A 229 -10.71 9.60 4.24
C TYR A 229 -10.80 9.33 2.72
N TYR A 230 -10.21 8.24 2.23
CA TYR A 230 -10.37 7.84 0.84
C TYR A 230 -11.84 7.57 0.50
N LYS A 231 -12.30 7.99 -0.68
CA LYS A 231 -13.67 7.73 -1.11
C LYS A 231 -13.92 6.23 -1.20
N GLN A 232 -14.84 5.75 -0.36
CA GLN A 232 -15.32 4.38 -0.38
C GLN A 232 -16.29 4.17 -1.54
N VAL A 233 -16.03 3.14 -2.34
CA VAL A 233 -16.87 2.74 -3.47
C VAL A 233 -17.69 1.49 -3.14
N ALA A 234 -17.12 0.60 -2.34
CA ALA A 234 -17.83 -0.52 -1.74
C ALA A 234 -17.24 -0.84 -0.37
N SER A 235 -18.04 -1.48 0.47
CA SER A 235 -17.66 -1.97 1.79
C SER A 235 -18.43 -3.24 2.11
N ALA A 236 -17.82 -4.09 2.93
CA ALA A 236 -18.40 -5.31 3.46
C ALA A 236 -17.85 -5.58 4.86
N PHE A 237 -18.68 -6.12 5.76
CA PHE A 237 -18.26 -6.43 7.13
C PHE A 237 -17.38 -7.71 7.16
N TRP A 238 -16.46 -7.77 8.13
CA TRP A 238 -15.61 -8.96 8.33
C TRP A 238 -16.34 -10.15 8.93
N CYS A 239 -17.45 -9.91 9.61
CA CYS A 239 -18.31 -10.91 10.23
C CYS A 239 -19.78 -10.50 10.05
N ASP A 240 -20.67 -11.49 10.05
CA ASP A 240 -22.10 -11.23 10.21
C ASP A 240 -22.32 -10.53 11.57
N VAL A 241 -23.23 -9.54 11.60
CA VAL A 241 -23.67 -8.82 12.81
C VAL A 241 -25.04 -9.33 13.22
#